data_AF-A0A7J8MYQ0-F1
#
_entry.id   AF-A0A7J8MYQ0-F1
#
_cell.length_a   1.000
_cell.length_b   1.000
_cell.length_c   1.000
_cell.angle_alpha   90.00
_cell.angle_beta   90.00
_cell.angle_gamma   90.00
#
_symmetry.space_group_name_H-M   'P 1'
#
loop_
_entity.id
_entity.type
_entity.pdbx_description
1 polymer ?
#
loop_
_entity_poly.entity_id
_entity_poly.type
_entity_poly.pdbx_seq_one_letter_code
_entity_poly.pdbx_strand_id
1 'polypeptide(L)'
;MDNSPTTGSVNTTAAEKQRLAKTSLSFNCKNPTFRKLFPEYVDRYKKQQQLILEHSSPESPQGENSKPKTEKLVDSSGEDVKKVIPRRKQPFPTWMMLLLVSVFGIVMALPLLQL
;
A
#
# COMPACT_ATOMS: atom_id res chain seq x y z
N MET A 1 -2.99 22.31 26.83
CA MET A 1 -2.31 22.25 25.53
C MET A 1 -1.64 23.59 25.34
N ASP A 2 -0.32 23.62 25.32
CA ASP A 2 0.44 24.85 25.12
C ASP A 2 0.33 25.27 23.67
N ASN A 3 -0.30 26.42 23.43
CA ASN A 3 -0.53 26.97 22.08
C ASN A 3 0.33 28.22 21.84
N SER A 4 1.44 28.37 22.57
CA SER A 4 2.36 29.49 22.38
C SER A 4 3.02 29.38 20.99
N PRO A 5 2.92 30.42 20.15
CA PRO A 5 3.58 30.41 18.84
C PRO A 5 5.09 30.26 19.03
N THR A 6 5.66 29.24 18.40
CA THR A 6 7.11 29.03 18.31
C THR A 6 7.55 29.19 16.86
N THR A 7 8.81 29.55 16.61
CA THR A 7 9.37 29.60 15.25
C THR A 7 9.12 28.27 14.53
N GLY A 8 8.45 28.33 13.37
CA GLY A 8 8.08 27.14 12.58
C GLY A 8 6.77 26.47 13.01
N SER A 9 6.07 26.98 14.04
CA SER A 9 4.72 26.51 14.39
C SER A 9 3.70 26.93 13.35
N VAL A 10 2.74 26.04 13.08
CA VAL A 10 1.65 26.28 12.12
C VAL A 10 0.32 26.08 12.85
N ASN A 11 -0.61 27.00 12.62
CA ASN A 11 -1.97 26.90 13.12
C ASN A 11 -2.80 25.99 12.22
N THR A 12 -3.27 24.87 12.75
CA THR A 12 -4.13 23.90 12.06
C THR A 12 -5.27 23.45 12.96
N THR A 13 -6.32 22.89 12.37
CA THR A 13 -7.48 22.38 13.13
C THR A 13 -7.14 21.06 13.83
N ALA A 14 -7.87 20.73 14.90
CA ALA A 14 -7.71 19.45 15.60
C ALA A 14 -8.01 18.26 14.67
N ALA A 15 -9.02 18.39 13.82
CA ALA A 15 -9.36 17.38 12.81
C ALA A 15 -8.20 17.12 11.84
N GLU A 16 -7.52 18.18 11.40
CA GLU A 16 -6.37 18.05 10.51
C GLU A 16 -5.18 17.40 11.21
N LYS A 17 -4.87 17.80 12.46
CA LYS A 17 -3.83 17.14 13.27
C LYS A 17 -4.11 15.65 13.44
N GLN A 18 -5.36 15.28 13.69
CA GLN A 18 -5.76 13.87 13.81
C GLN A 18 -5.60 13.11 12.49
N ARG A 19 -5.98 13.73 11.36
CA ARG A 19 -5.79 13.15 10.02
C ARG A 19 -4.30 12.89 9.73
N LEU A 20 -3.45 13.88 9.99
CA LEU A 20 -2.00 13.77 9.83
C LEU A 20 -1.39 12.72 10.76
N ALA A 21 -1.86 12.64 12.01
CA ALA A 21 -1.41 11.60 12.94
C ALA A 21 -1.71 10.20 12.40
N LYS A 22 -2.92 9.98 11.85
CA LYS A 22 -3.32 8.70 11.24
C LYS A 22 -2.44 8.33 10.04
N THR A 23 -2.05 9.29 9.21
CA THR A 23 -1.20 9.04 8.02
C THR A 23 0.30 9.08 8.32
N SER A 24 0.72 9.63 9.46
CA SER A 24 2.13 9.83 9.81
C SER A 24 2.93 8.53 9.82
N LEU A 25 2.38 7.45 10.33
CA LEU A 25 3.10 6.18 10.47
C LEU A 25 3.47 5.58 9.10
N SER A 26 2.53 5.59 8.15
CA SER A 26 2.77 5.06 6.80
C SER A 26 3.73 5.96 6.02
N PHE A 27 3.67 7.28 6.22
CA PHE A 27 4.62 8.22 5.65
C PHE A 27 6.04 7.98 6.19
N ASN A 28 6.19 7.91 7.51
CA ASN A 28 7.48 7.69 8.17
C ASN A 28 8.10 6.34 7.80
N CYS A 29 7.31 5.27 7.69
CA CYS A 29 7.82 3.94 7.30
C CYS A 29 8.42 3.91 5.88
N LYS A 30 8.09 4.85 4.99
CA LYS A 30 8.73 4.95 3.66
C LYS A 30 10.17 5.44 3.76
N ASN A 31 10.51 6.20 4.81
CA ASN A 31 11.85 6.75 5.00
C ASN A 31 12.82 5.65 5.49
N PRO A 32 13.95 5.39 4.79
CA PRO A 32 14.93 4.38 5.20
C PRO A 32 15.60 4.67 6.54
N THR A 33 15.85 5.93 6.87
CA THR A 33 16.47 6.33 8.14
C THR A 33 15.52 6.04 9.30
N PHE A 34 14.24 6.38 9.16
CA PHE A 34 13.21 6.08 10.15
C PHE A 34 13.13 4.58 10.43
N ARG A 35 13.12 3.75 9.37
CA ARG A 35 13.09 2.28 9.53
C ARG A 35 14.30 1.72 10.28
N LYS A 36 15.47 2.34 10.13
CA LYS A 36 16.70 1.92 10.80
C LYS A 36 16.71 2.31 12.28
N LEU A 37 16.24 3.52 12.60
CA LEU A 37 16.22 4.04 13.98
C LEU A 37 15.05 3.49 14.80
N PHE A 38 13.92 3.23 14.14
CA PHE A 38 12.65 2.89 14.78
C PHE A 38 12.03 1.61 14.19
N PRO A 39 12.71 0.45 14.26
CA PRO A 39 12.23 -0.79 13.65
C PRO A 39 10.90 -1.27 14.23
N GLU A 40 10.67 -1.07 15.52
CA GLU A 40 9.46 -1.51 16.24
C GLU A 40 8.17 -0.92 15.64
N TYR A 41 8.21 0.36 15.26
CA TYR A 41 7.08 1.04 14.61
C TYR A 41 6.78 0.49 13.21
N VAL A 42 7.81 0.03 12.51
CA VAL A 42 7.65 -0.61 11.19
C VAL A 42 6.91 -1.94 11.35
N ASP A 43 7.24 -2.69 12.39
CA ASP A 43 6.61 -3.99 12.65
C ASP A 43 5.18 -3.84 13.12
N ARG A 44 4.89 -2.86 13.99
CA ARG A 44 3.51 -2.45 14.32
C ARG A 44 2.71 -2.10 13.07
N TYR A 45 3.29 -1.31 12.17
CA TYR A 45 2.63 -0.92 10.92
C TYR A 45 2.33 -2.14 10.02
N LYS A 46 3.27 -3.07 9.86
CA LYS A 46 3.05 -4.31 9.09
C LYS A 46 1.93 -5.16 9.72
N LYS A 47 1.91 -5.31 11.04
CA LYS A 47 0.87 -6.07 11.74
C LYS A 47 -0.51 -5.46 11.50
N GLN A 48 -0.63 -4.14 11.58
CA GLN A 48 -1.88 -3.45 11.28
C GLN A 48 -2.31 -3.67 9.82
N GLN A 49 -1.37 -3.63 8.86
CA GLN A 49 -1.67 -3.88 7.44
C GLN A 49 -2.15 -5.32 7.19
N GLN A 50 -1.59 -6.31 7.89
CA GLN A 50 -2.01 -7.70 7.78
C GLN A 50 -3.43 -7.90 8.31
N LEU A 51 -3.77 -7.31 9.46
CA LEU A 51 -5.13 -7.35 10.01
C LEU A 51 -6.16 -6.71 9.06
N ILE A 52 -5.81 -5.59 8.43
CA ILE A 52 -6.68 -4.94 7.44
C ILE A 52 -6.87 -5.81 6.20
N LEU A 53 -5.80 -6.49 5.75
CA LEU A 53 -5.85 -7.35 4.56
C LEU A 53 -6.69 -8.60 4.81
N GLU A 54 -6.51 -9.28 5.95
CA GLU A 54 -7.33 -10.44 6.35
C GLU A 54 -8.81 -10.08 6.45
N HIS A 55 -9.13 -8.92 7.02
CA HIS A 55 -10.52 -8.46 7.17
C HIS A 55 -11.14 -7.90 5.87
N SER A 56 -10.41 -7.95 4.74
CA SER A 56 -10.88 -7.54 3.41
C SER A 56 -11.15 -8.70 2.45
N SER A 57 -10.95 -9.95 2.88
CA SER A 57 -11.38 -11.14 2.14
C SER A 57 -12.89 -11.36 2.34
N PRO A 58 -13.69 -11.65 1.27
CA PRO A 58 -15.14 -11.66 1.37
C PRO A 58 -15.65 -12.98 1.94
N GLU A 59 -15.96 -13.01 3.23
CA GLU A 59 -17.00 -13.89 3.78
C GLU A 59 -17.80 -13.10 4.82
N SER A 60 -19.12 -13.01 4.60
CA SER A 60 -20.10 -12.25 5.39
C SER A 60 -21.03 -13.24 6.13
N PRO A 61 -21.83 -12.87 7.17
CA PRO A 61 -22.36 -11.52 7.41
C PRO A 61 -22.38 -11.01 8.88
N GLN A 62 -22.68 -9.70 8.96
CA GLN A 62 -23.37 -8.98 10.05
C GLN A 62 -22.52 -8.24 11.10
N GLY A 63 -22.74 -6.92 11.21
CA GLY A 63 -22.24 -6.09 12.31
C GLY A 63 -21.83 -4.67 11.90
N GLU A 64 -22.81 -3.79 11.83
CA GLU A 64 -22.77 -2.34 11.61
C GLU A 64 -21.56 -1.60 12.22
N ASN A 65 -20.88 -0.72 11.47
CA ASN A 65 -21.01 0.75 11.61
C ASN A 65 -20.01 1.53 10.70
N SER A 66 -20.57 2.43 9.90
CA SER A 66 -19.99 3.69 9.36
C SER A 66 -18.74 3.69 8.47
N LYS A 67 -19.01 3.72 7.16
CA LYS A 67 -18.19 4.35 6.10
C LYS A 67 -18.60 5.83 5.97
N PRO A 68 -17.69 6.76 5.64
CA PRO A 68 -17.70 7.39 4.31
C PRO A 68 -16.27 7.53 3.73
N LYS A 69 -16.00 7.02 2.54
CA LYS A 69 -16.15 7.64 1.21
C LYS A 69 -14.94 8.53 0.84
N THR A 70 -14.17 7.93 -0.05
CA THR A 70 -13.11 8.44 -0.93
C THR A 70 -13.45 9.76 -1.60
N GLU A 71 -12.50 10.71 -1.61
CA GLU A 71 -12.33 11.69 -2.69
C GLU A 71 -10.84 11.89 -2.98
N LYS A 72 -10.55 12.03 -4.26
CA LYS A 72 -9.25 11.95 -4.93
C LYS A 72 -8.96 13.35 -5.47
N LEU A 73 -7.83 13.99 -5.14
CA LEU A 73 -7.23 14.96 -6.06
C LEU A 73 -5.71 15.10 -5.81
N VAL A 74 -5.04 15.13 -6.95
CA VAL A 74 -3.62 15.33 -7.26
C VAL A 74 -3.14 16.72 -6.83
N ASP A 75 -1.89 16.81 -6.36
CA ASP A 75 -0.97 17.83 -6.86
C ASP A 75 0.47 17.30 -6.89
N SER A 76 1.15 17.61 -7.98
CA SER A 76 2.51 17.24 -8.35
C SER A 76 3.44 18.41 -8.06
N SER A 77 4.64 18.19 -7.53
CA SER A 77 5.86 18.88 -7.99
C SER A 77 7.11 18.36 -7.25
N GLY A 78 8.19 18.18 -8.02
CA GLY A 78 9.64 18.08 -7.69
C GLY A 78 10.09 17.43 -6.38
N GLU A 79 11.16 16.64 -6.31
CA GLU A 79 12.45 16.86 -6.95
C GLU A 79 13.28 15.56 -7.01
N ASP A 80 14.19 15.55 -7.99
CA ASP A 80 15.07 14.49 -8.44
C ASP A 80 16.10 14.05 -7.38
N VAL A 81 16.07 12.77 -6.99
CA VAL A 81 17.27 12.07 -6.51
C VAL A 81 17.27 10.66 -7.09
N LYS A 82 18.08 10.47 -8.13
CA LYS A 82 18.52 9.16 -8.64
C LYS A 82 19.10 8.32 -7.49
N LYS A 83 18.29 7.43 -6.93
CA LYS A 83 18.77 6.33 -6.08
C LYS A 83 18.41 5.03 -6.75
N VAL A 84 19.42 4.30 -7.20
CA VAL A 84 19.30 2.97 -7.81
C VAL A 84 18.57 2.05 -6.83
N ILE A 85 17.28 1.80 -7.10
CA ILE A 85 16.44 0.86 -6.36
C ILE A 85 16.85 -0.56 -6.81
N PRO A 86 17.21 -1.49 -5.92
CA PRO A 86 17.41 -2.88 -6.32
C PRO A 86 16.07 -3.42 -6.84
N ARG A 87 16.01 -3.75 -8.14
CA ARG A 87 14.82 -4.32 -8.76
C ARG A 87 14.55 -5.69 -8.13
N ARG A 88 13.57 -5.75 -7.24
CA ARG A 88 12.91 -7.00 -6.86
C ARG A 88 12.34 -7.60 -8.14
N LYS A 89 13.01 -8.61 -8.68
CA LYS A 89 12.44 -9.49 -9.70
C LYS A 89 11.25 -10.18 -9.02
N GLN A 90 10.03 -9.79 -9.38
CA GLN A 90 8.88 -10.54 -8.95
C GLN A 90 8.96 -11.93 -9.61
N PRO A 91 8.88 -13.02 -8.82
CA PRO A 91 8.77 -14.33 -9.43
C PRO A 91 7.47 -14.34 -10.24
N PHE A 92 7.54 -14.82 -11.49
CA PHE A 92 6.36 -15.00 -12.31
C PHE A 92 5.35 -15.84 -11.52
N PRO A 93 4.10 -15.36 -11.35
CA PRO A 93 3.08 -16.11 -10.63
C PRO A 93 2.94 -17.50 -11.25
N THR A 94 2.93 -18.56 -10.44
CA THR A 94 2.74 -19.94 -10.92
C THR A 94 1.46 -20.10 -11.74
N TRP A 95 0.43 -19.30 -11.44
CA TRP A 95 -0.81 -19.18 -12.23
C TRP A 95 -0.58 -18.74 -13.67
N MET A 96 0.40 -17.87 -13.93
CA MET A 96 0.77 -17.46 -15.29
C MET A 96 1.46 -18.59 -16.05
N MET A 97 2.23 -19.45 -15.38
CA MET A 97 2.80 -20.65 -16.01
C MET A 97 1.69 -21.64 -16.42
N LEU A 98 0.69 -21.85 -15.56
CA LEU A 98 -0.46 -22.71 -15.88
C LEU A 98 -1.27 -22.15 -17.06
N LEU A 99 -1.51 -20.83 -17.08
CA LEU A 99 -2.17 -20.14 -18.18
C LEU A 99 -1.41 -20.31 -19.50
N LEU A 100 -0.07 -20.18 -19.46
CA LEU A 100 0.78 -20.31 -20.64
C LEU A 100 0.75 -21.74 -21.21
N VAL A 101 0.83 -22.76 -20.34
CA VAL A 101 0.74 -24.17 -20.75
C VAL A 101 -0.65 -24.47 -21.33
N SER A 102 -1.72 -23.93 -20.74
CA SER A 102 -3.09 -24.09 -21.24
C SER A 102 -3.26 -23.52 -22.65
N VAL A 103 -2.83 -22.28 -22.89
CA VAL A 103 -2.94 -21.64 -24.21
C VAL A 103 -2.08 -22.39 -25.24
N PHE A 104 -0.85 -22.74 -24.87
CA PHE A 104 0.06 -23.49 -25.75
C PHE A 104 -0.52 -24.86 -26.12
N GLY A 105 -1.07 -25.60 -25.16
CA GLY A 105 -1.71 -26.89 -25.41
C GLY A 105 -2.87 -26.81 -26.41
N ILE A 106 -3.72 -25.78 -26.29
CA ILE A 106 -4.82 -25.54 -27.23
C ILE A 106 -4.28 -25.25 -28.64
N VAL A 107 -3.27 -24.39 -28.75
CA VAL A 107 -2.66 -24.05 -30.05
C VAL A 107 -2.04 -25.28 -30.72
N MET A 108 -1.40 -26.16 -29.94
CA MET A 108 -0.80 -27.39 -30.47
C MET A 108 -1.85 -28.47 -30.81
N ALA A 109 -3.05 -28.40 -30.23
CA ALA A 109 -4.15 -29.30 -30.56
C ALA A 109 -4.97 -28.86 -31.79
N LEU A 110 -4.96 -27.56 -32.14
CA LEU A 110 -5.67 -27.04 -33.32
C LEU A 110 -5.30 -27.77 -34.63
N PRO A 111 -4.01 -28.04 -34.94
CA PRO A 111 -3.63 -28.80 -36.13
C PRO A 111 -4.10 -30.26 -36.13
N LEU A 112 -4.27 -30.86 -34.94
CA LEU A 112 -4.71 -32.26 -34.81
C LEU A 112 -6.22 -32.42 -34.98
N LEU A 113 -6.99 -31.34 -34.80
CA LEU A 113 -8.45 -31.33 -34.98
C LEU A 113 -8.86 -31.06 -36.44
N GLN A 114 -7.92 -30.71 -37.30
CA GLN A 114 -8.14 -30.50 -38.75
C GLN A 114 -7.81 -31.73 -39.60
N LEU A 115 -7.51 -32.86 -38.97
CA LEU A 115 -7.33 -34.17 -39.60
C LEU A 115 -8.62 -34.98 -39.47
#